data_AF-A0A841IK80-F1
#
_entry.id   AF-A0A841IK80-F1
#
_cell.length_a   1.000
_cell.length_b   1.000
_cell.length_c   1.000
_cell.angle_alpha   90.00
_cell.angle_beta   90.00
_cell.angle_gamma   90.00
#
_symmetry.space_group_name_H-M   'P 1'
#
loop_
_entity.id
_entity.type
_entity.pdbx_description
1 polymer ?
#
loop_
_entity_poly.entity_id
_entity_poly.type
_entity_poly.pdbx_seq_one_letter_code
_entity_poly.pdbx_strand_id
1 'polypeptide(L)'
;MIENLAQVHSLDRDLIPSSGYPDHELLVGVNVDSRVGIVSFMDADGNFAPRGSAEGRSNVVYYAQGEPTEFPDNSEISIDLVRQAVKEFVFSGGERPSCIQWQVIDFW
;
A
#
# COMPACT_ATOMS: atom_id res chain seq x y z
N MET A 1 5.63 15.12 11.51
CA MET A 1 6.77 14.38 10.90
C MET A 1 6.38 14.06 9.47
N ILE A 2 7.34 13.97 8.56
CA ILE A 2 7.09 13.43 7.22
C ILE A 2 6.87 11.92 7.40
N GLU A 3 5.71 11.42 7.03
CA GLU A 3 5.39 10.00 7.12
C GLU A 3 6.02 9.30 5.91
N ASN A 4 7.00 8.43 6.14
CA ASN A 4 7.72 7.75 5.06
C ASN A 4 6.82 6.69 4.40
N LEU A 5 6.93 6.58 3.09
CA LEU A 5 6.34 5.53 2.27
C LEU A 5 7.46 4.63 1.72
N ALA A 6 7.43 3.36 2.08
CA ALA A 6 8.38 2.35 1.59
C ALA A 6 7.78 1.59 0.41
N GLN A 7 8.57 1.38 -0.63
CA GLN A 7 8.23 0.54 -1.78
C GLN A 7 8.81 -0.87 -1.56
N VAL A 8 7.99 -1.89 -1.74
CA VAL A 8 8.33 -3.29 -1.54
C VAL A 8 7.93 -4.10 -2.77
N HIS A 9 8.88 -4.91 -3.25
CA HIS A 9 8.69 -5.86 -4.35
C HIS A 9 9.02 -7.26 -3.85
N SER A 10 8.19 -8.24 -4.22
CA SER A 10 8.51 -9.65 -4.04
C SER A 10 9.53 -10.09 -5.11
N LEU A 11 10.52 -10.87 -4.67
CA LEU A 11 11.48 -11.51 -5.57
C LEU A 11 11.02 -12.91 -6.03
N ASP A 12 9.88 -13.38 -5.53
CA ASP A 12 9.30 -14.67 -5.89
C ASP A 12 8.40 -14.59 -7.14
N ARG A 13 8.17 -13.37 -7.68
CA ARG A 13 7.42 -13.13 -8.93
C ARG A 13 8.37 -12.86 -10.09
N ASP A 14 8.00 -13.38 -11.26
CA ASP A 14 8.73 -13.12 -12.49
C ASP A 14 8.67 -11.63 -12.85
N LEU A 15 9.78 -11.12 -13.38
CA LEU A 15 9.84 -9.77 -13.95
C LEU A 15 9.12 -9.75 -15.29
N ILE A 16 8.56 -8.60 -15.66
CA ILE A 16 7.98 -8.38 -16.99
C ILE A 16 9.10 -8.54 -18.04
N PRO A 17 9.04 -9.53 -18.95
CA PRO A 17 10.17 -9.87 -19.83
C PRO A 17 10.62 -8.73 -20.76
N SER A 18 9.70 -7.85 -21.15
CA SER A 18 9.99 -6.73 -22.06
C SER A 18 10.72 -5.56 -21.39
N SER A 19 10.61 -5.42 -20.07
CA SER A 19 11.08 -4.23 -19.35
C SER A 19 12.07 -4.56 -18.23
N GLY A 20 12.06 -5.78 -17.70
CA GLY A 20 12.85 -6.20 -16.55
C GLY A 20 12.36 -5.60 -15.23
N TYR A 21 11.19 -4.97 -15.20
CA TYR A 21 10.60 -4.43 -13.98
C TYR A 21 9.64 -5.44 -13.31
N PRO A 22 9.44 -5.35 -11.99
CA PRO A 22 8.38 -6.08 -11.30
C PRO A 22 7.00 -5.78 -11.92
N ASP A 23 6.12 -6.78 -11.89
CA ASP A 23 4.73 -6.67 -12.35
C ASP A 23 3.75 -6.21 -11.27
N HIS A 24 4.26 -5.97 -10.06
CA HIS A 24 3.48 -5.64 -8.88
C HIS A 24 4.28 -4.70 -7.99
N GLU A 25 3.62 -4.02 -7.06
CA GLU A 25 4.24 -3.17 -6.05
C GLU A 25 3.39 -3.17 -4.77
N LEU A 26 4.04 -3.15 -3.61
CA LEU A 26 3.41 -2.80 -2.34
C LEU A 26 4.05 -1.54 -1.75
N LEU A 27 3.27 -0.48 -1.58
CA LEU A 27 3.64 0.72 -0.84
C LEU A 27 3.19 0.59 0.61
N VAL A 28 4.05 0.91 1.58
CA VAL A 28 3.78 0.78 3.01
C VAL A 28 4.15 2.05 3.74
N GLY A 29 3.19 2.66 4.42
CA GLY A 29 3.38 3.85 5.24
C GLY A 29 2.74 3.68 6.62
N VAL A 30 3.32 4.32 7.64
CA VAL A 30 2.80 4.27 9.01
C VAL A 30 2.84 5.64 9.68
N ASN A 31 1.78 5.96 10.42
CA ASN A 31 1.75 7.04 11.40
C ASN A 31 1.64 6.44 12.80
N VAL A 32 2.72 6.56 13.58
CA VAL A 32 2.78 5.99 14.93
C VAL A 32 1.91 6.73 15.94
N ASP A 33 1.73 8.04 15.76
CA ASP A 33 1.02 8.90 16.71
C ASP A 33 -0.49 8.62 16.68
N SER A 34 -1.06 8.44 15.48
CA SER A 34 -2.47 8.07 15.28
C SER A 34 -2.70 6.55 15.22
N ARG A 35 -1.63 5.74 15.29
CA ARG A 35 -1.68 4.26 15.28
C ARG A 35 -2.34 3.67 14.03
N VAL A 36 -2.22 4.36 12.90
CA VAL A 36 -2.72 3.92 11.59
C VAL A 36 -1.60 3.87 10.56
N GLY A 37 -1.92 3.42 9.36
CA GLY A 37 -1.02 3.46 8.21
C GLY A 37 -1.75 3.12 6.92
N ILE A 38 -0.97 3.02 5.85
CA ILE A 38 -1.43 2.72 4.49
C ILE A 38 -0.68 1.49 3.96
N VAL A 39 -1.38 0.66 3.19
CA VAL A 39 -0.79 -0.35 2.30
C VAL A 39 -1.44 -0.20 0.93
N SER A 40 -0.71 0.30 -0.07
CA SER A 40 -1.22 0.40 -1.44
C SER A 40 -0.63 -0.73 -2.25
N PHE A 41 -1.43 -1.35 -3.10
CA PHE A 41 -0.99 -2.45 -3.96
C PHE A 41 -1.25 -2.09 -5.42
N MET A 42 -0.31 -2.38 -6.29
CA MET A 42 -0.41 -2.12 -7.73
C MET A 42 -0.02 -3.39 -8.47
N ASP A 43 -0.78 -3.74 -9.50
CA ASP A 43 -0.43 -4.80 -10.47
C ASP A 43 -1.16 -4.56 -11.81
N ALA A 44 -1.20 -5.58 -12.67
CA ALA A 44 -1.88 -5.51 -13.96
C ALA A 44 -3.40 -5.26 -13.87
N ASP A 45 -4.05 -5.54 -12.73
CA ASP A 45 -5.47 -5.29 -12.52
C ASP A 45 -5.75 -3.83 -12.08
N GLY A 46 -4.69 -3.07 -11.78
CA GLY A 46 -4.74 -1.64 -11.47
C GLY A 46 -4.12 -1.30 -10.14
N ASN A 47 -4.56 -0.16 -9.59
CA ASN A 47 -4.06 0.37 -8.34
C ASN A 47 -5.13 0.25 -7.26
N PHE A 48 -4.70 -0.12 -6.06
CA PHE A 48 -5.60 -0.41 -4.95
C PHE A 48 -5.11 0.24 -3.67
N ALA A 49 -6.01 0.96 -3.00
CA ALA A 49 -5.82 1.44 -1.64
C ALA A 49 -6.73 0.68 -0.68
N PRO A 50 -6.43 0.65 0.63
CA PRO A 50 -7.34 0.08 1.60
C PRO A 50 -8.64 0.88 1.66
N ARG A 51 -9.74 0.19 1.94
CA ARG A 51 -10.99 0.81 2.37
C ARG A 51 -10.98 0.82 3.90
N GLY A 52 -10.47 1.91 4.47
CA GLY A 52 -10.40 2.13 5.90
C GLY A 52 -11.76 2.49 6.52
N SER A 53 -11.70 3.04 7.74
CA SER A 53 -12.91 3.44 8.49
C SER A 53 -13.56 4.68 7.89
N ALA A 54 -14.89 4.76 7.92
CA ALA A 54 -15.63 5.97 7.53
C ALA A 54 -15.34 7.19 8.43
N GLU A 55 -14.79 6.97 9.62
CA GLU A 55 -14.31 8.00 10.55
C GLU A 55 -12.80 8.29 10.35
N GLY A 56 -12.23 7.80 9.24
CA GLY A 56 -10.84 7.97 8.89
C GLY A 56 -10.48 9.41 8.56
N ARG A 57 -9.18 9.65 8.39
CA ARG A 57 -8.63 10.95 8.03
C ARG A 57 -8.94 11.28 6.57
N SER A 58 -9.15 12.58 6.31
CA SER A 58 -9.15 13.14 4.95
C SER A 58 -7.78 13.67 4.54
N ASN A 59 -7.52 13.79 3.25
CA ASN A 59 -6.21 14.20 2.69
C ASN A 59 -5.07 13.30 3.21
N VAL A 60 -5.19 12.00 2.99
CA VAL A 60 -4.17 11.03 3.37
C VAL A 60 -2.94 11.23 2.48
N VAL A 61 -1.78 11.56 3.08
CA VAL A 61 -0.53 11.82 2.34
C VAL A 61 0.63 11.17 3.07
N TYR A 62 1.42 10.39 2.33
CA TYR A 62 2.70 9.83 2.75
C TYR A 62 3.77 10.24 1.75
N TYR A 63 5.05 10.03 2.06
CA TYR A 63 6.15 10.52 1.23
C TYR A 63 7.05 9.37 0.75
N ALA A 64 7.01 9.11 -0.56
CA ALA A 64 7.92 8.20 -1.23
C ALA A 64 9.13 8.99 -1.73
N GLN A 65 10.34 8.64 -1.26
CA GLN A 65 11.59 9.27 -1.71
C GLN A 65 11.60 10.81 -1.58
N GLY A 66 10.85 11.36 -0.62
CA GLY A 66 10.73 12.80 -0.39
C GLY A 66 9.60 13.48 -1.16
N GLU A 67 8.96 12.80 -2.09
CA GLU A 67 7.81 13.29 -2.85
C GLU A 67 6.48 12.84 -2.21
N PRO A 68 5.46 13.71 -2.16
CA PRO A 68 4.16 13.35 -1.59
C PRO A 68 3.41 12.37 -2.50
N THR A 69 2.77 11.39 -1.88
CA THR A 69 1.84 10.45 -2.49
C THR A 69 0.51 10.58 -1.76
N GLU A 70 -0.52 10.98 -2.49
CA GLU A 70 -1.87 11.20 -1.95
C GLU A 70 -2.68 9.90 -2.00
N PHE A 71 -3.58 9.68 -1.06
CA PHE A 71 -4.47 8.53 -1.06
C PHE A 71 -5.91 9.00 -0.89
N PRO A 72 -6.90 8.19 -1.31
CA PRO A 72 -8.29 8.54 -1.06
C PRO A 72 -8.54 8.77 0.42
N ASP A 73 -9.51 9.64 0.71
CA ASP A 73 -10.01 9.79 2.08
C ASP A 73 -10.37 8.43 2.67
N ASN A 74 -10.20 8.28 3.98
CA ASN A 74 -10.55 7.06 4.69
C ASN A 74 -9.78 5.81 4.23
N SER A 75 -8.57 5.96 3.65
CA SER A 75 -7.75 4.83 3.22
C SER A 75 -6.80 4.30 4.30
N GLU A 76 -6.66 5.00 5.42
CA GLU A 76 -5.83 4.54 6.52
C GLU A 76 -6.51 3.40 7.29
N ILE A 77 -5.74 2.38 7.62
CA ILE A 77 -6.13 1.22 8.42
C ILE A 77 -5.31 1.16 9.70
N SER A 78 -5.73 0.33 10.68
CA SER A 78 -4.96 0.17 11.91
C SER A 78 -3.56 -0.35 11.60
N ILE A 79 -2.56 0.09 12.37
CA ILE A 79 -1.17 -0.38 12.20
C ILE A 79 -1.04 -1.91 12.36
N ASP A 80 -1.96 -2.55 13.08
CA ASP A 80 -2.04 -4.00 13.19
C ASP A 80 -2.45 -4.66 11.87
N LEU A 81 -3.41 -4.08 11.15
CA LEU A 81 -3.80 -4.54 9.81
C LEU A 81 -2.71 -4.24 8.78
N VAL A 82 -2.02 -3.10 8.84
CA VAL A 82 -0.82 -2.82 8.01
C VAL A 82 0.19 -3.95 8.18
N ARG A 83 0.54 -4.27 9.43
CA ARG A 83 1.49 -5.33 9.75
C ARG A 83 1.02 -6.71 9.28
N GLN A 84 -0.27 -7.01 9.37
CA GLN A 84 -0.82 -8.26 8.86
C GLN A 84 -0.77 -8.32 7.33
N ALA A 85 -1.14 -7.24 6.64
CA ALA A 85 -1.13 -7.16 5.18
C ALA A 85 0.29 -7.34 4.62
N VAL A 86 1.28 -6.68 5.23
CA VAL A 86 2.69 -6.84 4.83
C VAL A 86 3.15 -8.29 5.02
N LYS A 87 2.74 -8.96 6.12
CA LYS A 87 3.04 -10.38 6.32
C LYS A 87 2.41 -11.26 5.25
N GLU A 88 1.13 -11.05 4.93
CA GLU A 88 0.46 -11.81 3.87
C GLU A 88 1.17 -11.63 2.53
N PHE A 89 1.51 -10.40 2.15
CA PHE A 89 2.27 -10.11 0.94
C PHE A 89 3.60 -10.87 0.89
N VAL A 90 4.38 -10.85 1.99
CA VAL A 90 5.68 -11.54 2.05
C VAL A 90 5.50 -13.06 2.01
N PHE A 91 4.52 -13.62 2.72
CA PHE A 91 4.32 -15.07 2.79
C PHE A 91 3.66 -15.67 1.55
N SER A 92 2.90 -14.88 0.77
CA SER A 92 2.28 -15.30 -0.49
C SER A 92 3.22 -15.18 -1.69
N GLY A 93 4.42 -14.63 -1.51
CA GLY A 93 5.32 -14.33 -2.62
C GLY A 93 4.88 -13.12 -3.44
N GLY A 94 4.12 -12.19 -2.86
CA GLY A 94 3.76 -10.92 -3.50
C GLY A 94 2.33 -10.87 -4.08
N GLU A 95 1.42 -11.73 -3.61
CA GLU A 95 0.00 -11.58 -3.91
C GLU A 95 -0.63 -10.44 -3.11
N ARG A 96 -1.68 -9.83 -3.65
CA ARG A 96 -2.43 -8.78 -2.95
C ARG A 96 -3.01 -9.32 -1.63
N PRO A 97 -2.69 -8.71 -0.48
CA PRO A 97 -3.18 -9.17 0.83
C PRO A 97 -4.71 -9.29 0.91
N SER A 98 -5.21 -10.31 1.58
CA SER A 98 -6.65 -10.62 1.69
C SER A 98 -7.26 -10.16 3.01
N CYS A 99 -6.43 -9.88 4.03
CA CYS A 99 -6.89 -9.46 5.37
C CYS A 99 -7.57 -8.09 5.44
N ILE A 100 -7.58 -7.32 4.35
CA ILE A 100 -8.18 -6.00 4.29
C ILE A 100 -9.09 -5.86 3.08
N GLN A 101 -10.03 -4.92 3.16
CA GLN A 101 -10.86 -4.55 2.03
C GLN A 101 -10.11 -3.53 1.18
N TRP A 102 -10.19 -3.71 -0.13
CA TRP A 102 -9.57 -2.83 -1.11
C TRP A 102 -10.61 -1.98 -1.83
N GLN A 103 -10.17 -0.82 -2.30
CA GLN A 103 -10.87 0.00 -3.26
C GLN A 103 -9.93 0.32 -4.42
N VAL A 104 -10.49 0.39 -5.64
CA VAL A 104 -9.74 0.83 -6.82
C VAL A 104 -9.45 2.32 -6.69
N ILE A 105 -8.25 2.73 -7.04
CA ILE A 105 -7.88 4.15 -7.16
C ILE A 105 -7.62 4.47 -8.63
N ASP A 106 -8.31 5.51 -9.13
CA ASP A 106 -8.17 5.98 -10.52
C ASP A 106 -7.00 6.98 -10.67
N PHE A 107 -6.27 7.22 -9.58
CA PHE A 107 -5.13 8.10 -9.50
C PHE A 107 -3.96 7.39 -8.81
N TRP A 108 -2.95 7.05 -9.61
CA TRP A 108 -1.50 7.20 -9.46
C TRP A 108 -0.85 6.41 -10.59
#